data_AF-A0A7J9SU02-F1
#
_entry.id   AF-A0A7J9SU02-F1
#
_cell.length_a   1.000
_cell.length_b   1.000
_cell.length_c   1.000
_cell.angle_alpha   90.00
_cell.angle_beta   90.00
_cell.angle_gamma   90.00
#
_symmetry.space_group_name_H-M   'P 1'
#
loop_
_entity.id
_entity.type
_entity.pdbx_description
1 polymer ?
#
loop_
_entity_poly.entity_id
_entity_poly.type
_entity_poly.pdbx_seq_one_letter_code
_entity_poly.pdbx_strand_id
1 'polypeptide(L)'
;MKEQQPFNLDECKEIGKLEMTKEVVVTLIGMGTLALFAFGFFFTSLYTLFTGNVGFNFTSGTILISVALFVGTMVLHELIHGAFMSKYGGKPIYGAGIAYFILPYFYATSKTVFPRNQYIVIAIAPLVVISLVVIGIMAAFPSIAHWMFIPFIINASGAVGDMWVTRNVLRYPKHVILEDRKTGLIIYGKETDKPINISTTGFVSRFSKVFILCFFAVGCLMGIAPIPLSILGVESLTIGPTNSIFTIFEYHSIGEGFGFHLYPLSILAVSVILGLVYAIIKSPKTKNVRAD
;
A
#
# COMPACT_ATOMS: atom_id res chain seq x y z
N MET A 1 17.44 -1.66 33.18
CA MET A 1 16.09 -1.50 32.60
C MET A 1 15.27 -0.72 33.60
N LYS A 2 14.87 0.52 33.30
CA LYS A 2 13.86 1.20 34.13
C LYS A 2 12.51 0.58 33.79
N GLU A 3 11.84 -0.02 34.78
CA GLU A 3 10.45 -0.45 34.64
C GLU A 3 9.63 0.75 34.16
N GLN A 4 8.93 0.58 33.04
CA GLN A 4 7.95 1.55 32.59
C GLN A 4 6.81 1.54 33.61
N GLN A 5 6.70 2.63 34.36
CA GLN A 5 5.59 2.90 35.26
C GLN A 5 4.28 2.74 34.48
N PRO A 6 3.29 1.97 34.97
CA PRO A 6 2.01 1.82 34.29
C PRO A 6 1.39 3.21 34.10
N PHE A 7 1.18 3.61 32.85
CA PHE A 7 0.65 4.93 32.52
C PHE A 7 -0.78 5.03 33.07
N ASN A 8 -1.03 6.03 33.92
CA ASN A 8 -2.35 6.24 34.49
C ASN A 8 -3.30 6.80 33.41
N LEU A 9 -4.14 5.94 32.86
CA LEU A 9 -5.16 6.31 31.88
C LEU A 9 -6.31 7.12 32.53
N ASP A 10 -6.44 7.13 33.86
CA ASP A 10 -7.54 7.79 34.57
C ASP A 10 -7.52 9.33 34.43
N GLU A 11 -6.37 9.92 34.07
CA GLU A 11 -6.23 11.36 33.78
C GLU A 11 -6.26 11.69 32.28
N CYS A 12 -6.45 10.69 31.43
CA CYS A 12 -6.42 10.85 29.97
C CYS A 12 -7.82 10.72 29.38
N LYS A 13 -8.14 11.57 28.40
CA LYS A 13 -9.36 11.46 27.60
C LYS A 13 -9.05 11.06 26.17
N GLU A 14 -10.00 10.40 25.52
CA GLU A 14 -9.93 10.14 24.08
C GLU A 14 -10.04 11.47 23.32
N ILE A 15 -9.02 11.78 22.51
CA ILE A 15 -8.98 13.01 21.69
C ILE A 15 -8.95 12.71 20.19
N GLY A 16 -8.93 11.43 19.81
CA GLY A 16 -8.92 11.03 18.42
C GLY A 16 -8.93 9.53 18.22
N LYS A 17 -9.39 9.15 17.03
CA LYS A 17 -9.46 7.76 16.59
C LYS A 17 -9.12 7.66 15.11
N LEU A 18 -8.30 6.68 14.75
CA LEU A 18 -8.05 6.29 13.36
C LEU A 18 -8.74 4.95 13.11
N GLU A 19 -9.93 4.99 12.53
CA GLU A 19 -10.67 3.78 12.17
C GLU A 19 -10.36 3.36 10.74
N MET A 20 -10.25 2.06 10.52
CA MET A 20 -10.15 1.47 9.19
C MET A 20 -11.52 1.38 8.53
N THR A 21 -12.16 2.53 8.29
CA THR A 21 -13.45 2.59 7.59
C THR A 21 -13.29 2.17 6.12
N LYS A 22 -14.40 1.82 5.46
CA LYS A 22 -14.40 1.46 4.04
C LYS A 22 -13.76 2.55 3.16
N GLU A 23 -14.04 3.82 3.46
CA GLU A 23 -13.47 4.98 2.78
C GLU A 23 -11.94 5.04 2.93
N VAL A 24 -11.43 4.78 4.13
CA VAL A 24 -9.99 4.75 4.40
C VAL A 24 -9.36 3.58 3.67
N VAL A 25 -9.92 2.37 3.78
CA VAL A 25 -9.40 1.18 3.09
C VAL A 25 -9.31 1.38 1.58
N VAL A 26 -10.36 1.90 0.94
CA VAL A 26 -10.34 2.21 -0.50
C VAL A 26 -9.27 3.24 -0.84
N THR A 27 -9.10 4.26 0.01
CA THR A 27 -8.07 5.28 -0.17
C THR A 27 -6.66 4.69 -0.07
N LEU A 28 -6.42 3.85 0.94
CA LEU A 28 -5.14 3.19 1.16
C LEU A 28 -4.81 2.19 0.04
N ILE A 29 -5.80 1.46 -0.49
CA ILE A 29 -5.59 0.59 -1.66
C ILE A 29 -5.20 1.43 -2.87
N GLY A 30 -5.91 2.54 -3.15
CA GLY A 30 -5.58 3.42 -4.27
C GLY A 30 -4.18 4.02 -4.14
N MET A 31 -3.82 4.51 -2.95
CA MET A 31 -2.48 5.03 -2.67
C MET A 31 -1.41 3.93 -2.71
N GLY A 32 -1.72 2.72 -2.23
CA GLY A 32 -0.86 1.55 -2.26
C GLY A 32 -0.55 1.11 -3.70
N THR A 33 -1.55 1.04 -4.56
CA THR A 33 -1.35 0.75 -5.99
C THR A 33 -0.44 1.80 -6.64
N LEU A 34 -0.66 3.10 -6.39
CA LEU A 34 0.23 4.14 -6.92
C LEU A 34 1.65 4.02 -6.36
N ALA A 35 1.79 3.73 -5.06
CA ALA A 35 3.07 3.52 -4.41
C ALA A 35 3.80 2.29 -4.97
N LEU A 36 3.10 1.22 -5.32
CA LEU A 36 3.68 0.02 -5.95
C LEU A 36 4.44 0.38 -7.23
N PHE A 37 3.83 1.18 -8.10
CA PHE A 37 4.49 1.64 -9.33
C PHE A 37 5.64 2.61 -9.03
N ALA A 38 5.42 3.59 -8.13
CA ALA A 38 6.46 4.55 -7.76
C ALA A 38 7.71 3.88 -7.18
N PHE A 39 7.53 2.94 -6.24
CA PHE A 39 8.62 2.16 -5.67
C PHE A 39 9.19 1.12 -6.64
N GLY A 40 8.39 0.62 -7.58
CA GLY A 40 8.90 -0.22 -8.69
C GLY A 40 9.87 0.54 -9.60
N PHE A 41 9.55 1.78 -9.96
CA PHE A 41 10.47 2.66 -10.68
C PHE A 41 11.71 2.97 -9.84
N PHE A 42 11.53 3.32 -8.56
CA PHE A 42 12.66 3.62 -7.68
C PHE A 42 13.61 2.42 -7.52
N PHE A 43 13.06 1.22 -7.33
CA PHE A 43 13.85 -0.01 -7.29
C PHE A 43 14.57 -0.24 -8.60
N THR A 44 13.91 -0.09 -9.75
CA THR A 44 14.52 -0.32 -11.07
C THR A 44 15.69 0.64 -11.31
N SER A 45 15.57 1.90 -10.88
CA SER A 45 16.66 2.87 -10.92
C SER A 45 17.85 2.45 -10.06
N LEU A 46 17.60 2.00 -8.82
CA LEU A 46 18.66 1.48 -7.95
C LEU A 46 19.29 0.21 -8.51
N TYR A 47 18.48 -0.72 -9.01
CA TYR A 47 18.93 -1.97 -9.61
C TYR A 47 19.84 -1.70 -10.82
N THR A 48 19.47 -0.74 -11.67
CA THR A 48 20.29 -0.32 -12.80
C THR A 48 21.62 0.28 -12.32
N LEU A 49 21.58 1.13 -11.28
CA LEU A 49 22.76 1.74 -10.70
C LEU A 49 23.75 0.70 -10.13
N PHE A 50 23.26 -0.30 -9.41
CA PHE A 50 24.12 -1.29 -8.74
C PHE A 50 24.54 -2.46 -9.63
N THR A 51 23.73 -2.83 -10.62
CA THR A 51 23.99 -4.04 -11.44
C THR A 51 24.41 -3.72 -12.88
N GLY A 52 24.17 -2.50 -13.37
CA GLY A 52 24.35 -2.13 -14.78
C GLY A 52 23.30 -2.69 -15.73
N ASN A 53 22.34 -3.49 -15.24
CA ASN A 53 21.31 -4.12 -16.07
C ASN A 53 20.01 -3.30 -16.08
N VAL A 54 19.40 -3.19 -17.26
CA VAL A 54 18.08 -2.57 -17.42
C VAL A 54 17.03 -3.66 -17.46
N GLY A 55 16.34 -3.82 -16.33
CA GLY A 55 15.25 -4.79 -16.17
C GLY A 55 15.68 -6.19 -15.74
N PHE A 56 14.69 -7.02 -15.43
CA PHE A 56 14.83 -8.43 -15.06
C PHE A 56 13.57 -9.19 -15.47
N ASN A 57 13.74 -10.44 -15.88
CA ASN A 57 12.65 -11.27 -16.39
C ASN A 57 12.25 -12.31 -15.36
N PHE A 58 10.95 -12.36 -15.04
CA PHE A 58 10.35 -13.47 -14.31
C PHE A 58 9.82 -14.48 -15.32
N THR A 59 10.30 -15.73 -15.25
CA THR A 59 9.79 -16.83 -16.07
C THR A 59 8.76 -17.64 -15.28
N SER A 60 8.02 -18.54 -15.96
CA SER A 60 7.06 -19.44 -15.29
C SER A 60 7.70 -20.28 -14.16
N GLY A 61 8.98 -20.64 -14.29
CA GLY A 61 9.74 -21.34 -13.25
C GLY A 61 9.97 -20.50 -11.98
N THR A 62 9.74 -19.19 -12.02
CA THR A 62 9.95 -18.27 -10.90
C THR A 62 8.69 -17.98 -10.08
N ILE A 63 7.54 -18.56 -10.45
CA ILE A 63 6.25 -18.27 -9.79
C ILE A 63 6.28 -18.67 -8.31
N LEU A 64 6.75 -19.88 -8.00
CA LEU A 64 6.73 -20.38 -6.61
C LEU A 64 7.60 -19.51 -5.69
N ILE A 65 8.80 -19.15 -6.14
CA ILE A 65 9.70 -18.29 -5.38
C ILE A 65 9.17 -16.84 -5.30
N SER A 66 8.51 -16.34 -6.34
CA SER A 66 7.85 -15.03 -6.30
C SER A 66 6.73 -14.98 -5.26
N VAL A 67 5.89 -16.02 -5.20
CA VAL A 67 4.83 -16.17 -4.19
C VAL A 67 5.44 -16.31 -2.79
N ALA A 68 6.50 -17.10 -2.63
CA ALA A 68 7.19 -17.25 -1.36
C ALA A 68 7.80 -15.93 -0.86
N LEU A 69 8.41 -15.14 -1.75
CA LEU A 69 8.93 -13.82 -1.44
C LEU A 69 7.82 -12.84 -1.07
N PHE A 70 6.70 -12.86 -1.79
CA PHE A 70 5.53 -12.04 -1.47
C PHE A 70 5.01 -12.34 -0.04
N VAL A 71 4.69 -13.60 0.24
CA VAL A 71 4.14 -14.01 1.54
C VAL A 71 5.17 -13.80 2.65
N GLY A 72 6.42 -14.19 2.40
CA GLY A 72 7.52 -14.01 3.35
C GLY A 72 7.76 -12.55 3.70
N THR A 73 7.60 -11.63 2.75
CA THR A 73 7.73 -10.18 2.99
C THR A 73 6.60 -9.67 3.87
N MET A 74 5.36 -10.07 3.61
CA MET A 74 4.21 -9.69 4.45
C MET A 74 4.37 -10.18 5.89
N VAL A 75 4.80 -11.44 6.06
CA VAL A 75 5.06 -12.00 7.40
C VAL A 75 6.22 -11.26 8.08
N LEU A 76 7.33 -11.03 7.37
CA LEU A 76 8.48 -10.32 7.91
C LEU A 76 8.12 -8.88 8.34
N HIS A 77 7.26 -8.21 7.57
CA HIS A 77 6.77 -6.88 7.87
C HIS A 77 6.08 -6.83 9.24
N GLU A 78 5.10 -7.72 9.47
CA GLU A 78 4.41 -7.80 10.76
C GLU A 78 5.34 -8.23 11.89
N LEU A 79 6.27 -9.15 11.64
CA LEU A 79 7.25 -9.57 12.64
C LEU A 79 8.14 -8.41 13.08
N ILE A 80 8.50 -7.49 12.18
CA ILE A 80 9.28 -6.30 12.53
C ILE A 80 8.44 -5.35 13.38
N HIS A 81 7.16 -5.11 13.07
CA HIS A 81 6.28 -4.38 13.97
C HIS A 81 6.27 -5.01 15.36
N GLY A 82 6.05 -6.32 15.45
CA GLY A 82 6.00 -7.02 16.72
C GLY A 82 7.33 -7.04 17.49
N ALA A 83 8.47 -7.07 16.80
CA ALA A 83 9.79 -6.93 17.40
C ALA A 83 9.98 -5.55 18.05
N PHE A 84 9.55 -4.49 17.37
CA PHE A 84 9.59 -3.13 17.93
C PHE A 84 8.56 -2.93 19.05
N MET A 85 7.36 -3.52 18.94
CA MET A 85 6.40 -3.56 20.05
C MET A 85 7.03 -4.21 21.28
N SER A 86 7.66 -5.38 21.11
CA SER A 86 8.34 -6.12 22.19
C SER A 86 9.46 -5.30 22.82
N LYS A 87 10.27 -4.61 22.00
CA LYS A 87 11.33 -3.70 22.45
C LYS A 87 10.79 -2.58 23.36
N TYR A 88 9.56 -2.14 23.14
CA TYR A 88 8.90 -1.10 23.93
C TYR A 88 7.97 -1.64 25.03
N GLY A 89 8.11 -2.91 25.41
CA GLY A 89 7.33 -3.52 26.51
C GLY A 89 5.96 -4.06 26.09
N GLY A 90 5.66 -4.06 24.79
CA GLY A 90 4.48 -4.69 24.22
C GLY A 90 4.55 -6.22 24.20
N LYS A 91 3.40 -6.87 24.19
CA LYS A 91 3.28 -8.30 23.83
C LYS A 91 2.55 -8.37 22.49
N PRO A 92 3.24 -8.64 21.37
CA PRO A 92 2.62 -8.64 20.06
C PRO A 92 1.70 -9.85 19.89
N ILE A 93 0.57 -9.62 19.23
CA ILE A 93 -0.42 -10.60 18.83
C ILE A 93 -0.56 -10.47 17.33
N TYR A 94 -0.35 -11.58 16.62
CA TYR A 94 -0.40 -11.62 15.16
C TYR A 94 -1.71 -12.22 14.67
N GLY A 95 -2.13 -11.84 13.47
CA GLY A 95 -3.23 -12.49 12.80
C GLY A 95 -3.31 -12.13 11.32
N ALA A 96 -4.31 -12.71 10.66
CA ALA A 96 -4.66 -12.40 9.28
C ALA A 96 -6.19 -12.23 9.18
N GLY A 97 -6.63 -11.48 8.18
CA GLY A 97 -8.04 -11.25 7.93
C GLY A 97 -8.29 -10.75 6.51
N ILE A 98 -9.57 -10.54 6.18
CA ILE A 98 -9.98 -9.92 4.93
C ILE A 98 -10.84 -8.71 5.27
N ALA A 99 -10.36 -7.51 4.96
CA ALA A 99 -11.09 -6.28 5.17
C ALA A 99 -12.12 -6.11 4.04
N TYR A 100 -13.40 -5.98 4.43
CA TYR A 100 -14.52 -5.69 3.53
C TYR A 100 -14.64 -6.64 2.31
N PHE A 101 -14.21 -7.91 2.43
CA PHE A 101 -14.16 -8.91 1.34
C PHE A 101 -13.27 -8.52 0.15
N ILE A 102 -12.42 -7.50 0.29
CA ILE A 102 -11.62 -6.95 -0.82
C ILE A 102 -10.13 -7.13 -0.54
N LEU A 103 -9.68 -6.87 0.69
CA LEU A 103 -8.25 -6.78 0.98
C LEU A 103 -7.84 -7.82 2.04
N PRO A 104 -7.11 -8.89 1.67
CA PRO A 104 -6.42 -9.71 2.65
C PRO A 104 -5.33 -8.87 3.32
N TYR A 105 -5.22 -8.97 4.64
CA TYR A 105 -4.20 -8.27 5.42
C TYR A 105 -3.66 -9.16 6.52
N PHE A 106 -2.39 -8.97 6.85
CA PHE A 106 -1.82 -9.43 8.10
C PHE A 106 -1.81 -8.25 9.09
N TYR A 107 -1.75 -8.55 10.38
CA TYR A 107 -1.62 -7.52 11.39
C TYR A 107 -0.80 -8.02 12.58
N ALA A 108 -0.03 -7.12 13.17
CA ALA A 108 0.54 -7.22 14.51
C ALA A 108 -0.10 -6.14 15.39
N THR A 109 -0.60 -6.54 16.57
CA THR A 109 -1.21 -5.63 17.54
C THR A 109 -0.76 -5.92 18.96
N SER A 110 -0.97 -5.00 19.91
CA SER A 110 -0.67 -5.23 21.32
C SER A 110 -1.70 -4.58 22.23
N LYS A 111 -1.98 -5.22 23.38
CA LYS A 111 -2.80 -4.61 24.45
C LYS A 111 -2.08 -3.48 25.18
N THR A 112 -0.78 -3.34 24.97
CA THR A 112 0.04 -2.29 25.58
C THR A 112 -0.22 -0.97 24.87
N VAL A 113 -0.31 0.10 25.65
CA VAL A 113 -0.36 1.46 25.14
C VAL A 113 1.05 2.02 24.94
N PHE A 114 1.27 2.75 23.85
CA PHE A 114 2.59 3.28 23.51
C PHE A 114 2.58 4.82 23.47
N PRO A 115 3.61 5.48 24.02
CA PRO A 115 3.86 6.89 23.77
C PRO A 115 3.98 7.16 22.27
N ARG A 116 3.50 8.33 21.84
CA ARG A 116 3.47 8.76 20.43
C ARG A 116 4.70 8.41 19.60
N ASN A 117 5.88 8.77 20.09
CA ASN A 117 7.11 8.58 19.32
C ASN A 117 7.53 7.12 19.25
N GLN A 118 7.24 6.31 20.27
CA GLN A 118 7.48 4.87 20.22
C GLN A 118 6.55 4.22 19.19
N TYR A 119 5.28 4.62 19.18
CA TYR A 119 4.32 4.15 18.20
C TYR A 119 4.72 4.48 16.75
N ILE A 120 5.18 5.71 16.50
CA ILE A 120 5.70 6.11 15.18
C ILE A 120 6.87 5.23 14.75
N VAL A 121 7.80 4.93 15.67
CA VAL A 121 8.93 4.04 15.36
C VAL A 121 8.43 2.63 15.05
N ILE A 122 7.48 2.09 15.82
CA ILE A 122 6.86 0.78 15.55
C ILE A 122 6.24 0.77 14.14
N ALA A 123 5.45 1.80 13.81
CA ALA A 123 4.74 1.89 12.54
C ALA A 123 5.71 1.98 11.34
N ILE A 124 6.74 2.82 11.40
CA ILE A 124 7.63 3.01 10.24
C ILE A 124 8.77 1.99 10.15
N ALA A 125 8.97 1.17 11.20
CA ALA A 125 10.10 0.25 11.29
C ALA A 125 10.18 -0.75 10.11
N PRO A 126 9.12 -1.44 9.68
CA PRO A 126 9.21 -2.38 8.57
C PRO A 126 9.62 -1.71 7.26
N LEU A 127 9.05 -0.54 6.96
CA LEU A 127 9.41 0.25 5.80
C LEU A 127 10.92 0.50 5.78
N VAL A 128 11.49 1.00 6.88
CA VAL A 128 12.91 1.36 6.97
C VAL A 128 13.80 0.12 6.96
N VAL A 129 13.53 -0.86 7.82
CA VAL A 129 14.41 -2.02 8.02
C VAL A 129 14.47 -2.88 6.76
N ILE A 130 13.33 -3.25 6.18
CA ILE A 130 13.31 -4.12 4.99
C ILE A 130 13.92 -3.38 3.79
N SER A 131 13.62 -2.09 3.61
CA SER A 131 14.20 -1.31 2.50
C SER A 131 15.72 -1.22 2.59
N LEU A 132 16.27 -0.96 3.78
CA LEU A 132 17.73 -0.89 3.97
C LEU A 132 18.39 -2.26 3.76
N VAL A 133 17.77 -3.35 4.23
CA VAL A 133 18.28 -4.71 3.99
C VAL A 133 18.29 -5.03 2.50
N VAL A 134 17.22 -4.73 1.77
CA VAL A 134 17.15 -4.94 0.32
C VAL A 134 18.23 -4.13 -0.40
N ILE A 135 18.38 -2.84 -0.10
CA ILE A 135 19.41 -1.99 -0.72
C ILE A 135 20.81 -2.54 -0.40
N GLY A 136 21.05 -3.00 0.83
CA GLY A 136 22.30 -3.66 1.22
C GLY A 136 22.57 -4.95 0.43
N ILE A 137 21.56 -5.81 0.25
CA ILE A 137 21.68 -7.04 -0.56
C ILE A 137 21.95 -6.69 -2.02
N MET A 138 21.30 -5.67 -2.57
CA MET A 138 21.52 -5.22 -3.94
C MET A 138 22.96 -4.75 -4.16
N ALA A 139 23.54 -4.02 -3.20
CA ALA A 139 24.92 -3.56 -3.26
C ALA A 139 25.94 -4.70 -3.05
N ALA A 140 25.67 -5.63 -2.12
CA ALA A 140 26.60 -6.69 -1.75
C ALA A 140 26.54 -7.91 -2.70
N PHE A 141 25.36 -8.21 -3.25
CA PHE A 141 25.11 -9.39 -4.08
C PHE A 141 24.32 -9.04 -5.36
N PRO A 142 24.93 -8.30 -6.32
CA PRO A 142 24.26 -7.88 -7.55
C PRO A 142 23.61 -9.03 -8.36
N SER A 143 24.18 -10.24 -8.31
CA SER A 143 23.68 -11.41 -9.05
C SER A 143 22.29 -11.88 -8.64
N ILE A 144 21.90 -11.67 -7.37
CA ILE A 144 20.59 -12.06 -6.84
C ILE A 144 19.66 -10.86 -6.63
N ALA A 145 20.11 -9.65 -6.95
CA ALA A 145 19.39 -8.42 -6.64
C ALA A 145 17.99 -8.36 -7.25
N HIS A 146 17.76 -8.99 -8.42
CA HIS A 146 16.45 -9.02 -9.07
C HIS A 146 15.37 -9.69 -8.20
N TRP A 147 15.73 -10.66 -7.35
CA TRP A 147 14.81 -11.26 -6.40
C TRP A 147 14.32 -10.29 -5.34
N MET A 148 15.07 -9.22 -5.07
CA MET A 148 14.70 -8.23 -4.07
C MET A 148 13.63 -7.25 -4.56
N PHE A 149 13.25 -7.31 -5.84
CA PHE A 149 12.17 -6.48 -6.38
C PHE A 149 10.88 -6.69 -5.62
N ILE A 150 10.45 -7.95 -5.47
CA ILE A 150 9.18 -8.30 -4.81
C ILE A 150 9.20 -7.85 -3.34
N PRO A 151 10.19 -8.23 -2.50
CA PRO A 151 10.24 -7.75 -1.12
C PRO A 151 10.23 -6.23 -0.99
N PHE A 152 10.95 -5.51 -1.85
CA PHE A 152 11.02 -4.07 -1.79
C PHE A 152 9.67 -3.42 -2.08
N ILE A 153 9.07 -3.72 -3.24
CA ILE A 153 7.85 -3.05 -3.69
C ILE A 153 6.66 -3.43 -2.81
N ILE A 154 6.57 -4.70 -2.37
CA ILE A 154 5.46 -5.16 -1.53
C ILE A 154 5.55 -4.53 -0.15
N ASN A 155 6.73 -4.50 0.46
CA ASN A 155 6.91 -3.80 1.74
C ASN A 155 6.61 -2.30 1.62
N ALA A 156 7.18 -1.63 0.61
CA ALA A 156 7.08 -0.18 0.49
C ALA A 156 5.66 0.30 0.12
N SER A 157 4.96 -0.42 -0.77
CA SER A 157 3.57 -0.12 -1.09
C SER A 157 2.59 -0.56 0.00
N GLY A 158 2.87 -1.67 0.69
CA GLY A 158 2.09 -2.13 1.85
C GLY A 158 2.17 -1.18 3.03
N ALA A 159 3.34 -0.55 3.26
CA ALA A 159 3.57 0.40 4.34
C ALA A 159 2.84 1.75 4.18
N VAL A 160 2.05 1.95 3.11
CA VAL A 160 1.23 3.17 2.92
C VAL A 160 0.24 3.34 4.08
N GLY A 161 -0.28 2.25 4.65
CA GLY A 161 -1.08 2.28 5.87
C GLY A 161 -0.31 2.87 7.06
N ASP A 162 0.91 2.40 7.28
CA ASP A 162 1.78 2.87 8.37
C ASP A 162 2.19 4.33 8.20
N MET A 163 2.48 4.74 6.95
CA MET A 163 2.77 6.13 6.62
C MET A 163 1.54 7.01 6.88
N TRP A 164 0.34 6.53 6.55
CA TRP A 164 -0.91 7.24 6.84
C TRP A 164 -1.14 7.38 8.34
N VAL A 165 -0.95 6.30 9.12
CA VAL A 165 -1.03 6.35 10.58
C VAL A 165 0.00 7.33 11.14
N THR A 166 1.27 7.18 10.76
CA THR A 166 2.37 8.05 11.18
C THR A 166 2.08 9.52 10.90
N ARG A 167 1.64 9.85 9.68
CA ARG A 167 1.29 11.22 9.28
C ARG A 167 0.18 11.81 10.15
N ASN A 168 -0.85 11.03 10.48
CA ASN A 168 -1.94 11.52 11.30
C ASN A 168 -1.53 11.66 12.78
N VAL A 169 -0.79 10.69 13.31
CA VAL A 169 -0.28 10.71 14.68
C VAL A 169 0.69 11.87 14.93
N LEU A 170 1.49 12.25 13.92
CA LEU A 170 2.40 13.41 14.00
C LEU A 170 1.69 14.75 14.24
N ARG A 171 0.38 14.84 13.97
CA ARG A 171 -0.43 16.05 14.21
C ARG A 171 -0.82 16.23 15.67
N TYR A 172 -0.67 15.19 16.49
CA TYR A 172 -0.98 15.22 17.91
C TYR A 172 0.23 15.64 18.75
N PRO A 173 0.04 16.23 19.95
CA PRO A 173 1.12 16.59 20.87
C PRO A 173 2.02 15.42 21.25
N LYS A 174 3.28 15.66 21.64
CA LYS A 174 4.25 14.58 21.92
C LYS A 174 3.87 13.69 23.11
N HIS A 175 3.07 14.21 24.04
CA HIS A 175 2.68 13.52 25.27
C HIS A 175 1.51 12.56 25.09
N VAL A 176 0.90 12.48 23.91
CA VAL A 176 -0.22 11.57 23.67
C VAL A 176 0.23 10.11 23.72
N ILE A 177 -0.72 9.27 24.07
CA ILE A 177 -0.56 7.82 24.21
C ILE A 177 -1.51 7.16 23.21
N LEU A 178 -1.08 6.05 22.63
CA LEU A 178 -1.83 5.35 21.61
C LEU A 178 -2.10 3.92 22.04
N GLU A 179 -3.34 3.49 21.83
CA GLU A 179 -3.77 2.11 22.00
C GLU A 179 -4.14 1.55 20.64
N ASP A 180 -3.39 0.54 20.20
CA ASP A 180 -3.70 -0.16 18.97
C ASP A 180 -4.75 -1.25 19.22
N ARG A 181 -5.84 -1.19 18.46
CA ARG A 181 -6.93 -2.16 18.50
C ARG A 181 -7.11 -2.75 17.12
N LYS A 182 -7.69 -3.95 17.05
CA LYS A 182 -8.00 -4.63 15.79
C LYS A 182 -8.79 -3.78 14.79
N THR A 183 -9.62 -2.85 15.25
CA THR A 183 -10.47 -2.00 14.42
C THR A 183 -9.87 -0.63 14.11
N GLY A 184 -8.72 -0.29 14.72
CA GLY A 184 -8.09 1.01 14.56
C GLY A 184 -7.30 1.47 15.78
N LEU A 185 -6.82 2.70 15.71
CA LEU A 185 -5.95 3.31 16.72
C LEU A 185 -6.75 4.32 17.56
N ILE A 186 -6.68 4.21 18.89
CA ILE A 186 -7.23 5.21 19.81
C ILE A 186 -6.10 6.10 20.33
N ILE A 187 -6.36 7.41 20.41
CA ILE A 187 -5.38 8.41 20.81
C ILE A 187 -5.88 9.12 22.07
N TYR A 188 -5.12 8.96 23.14
CA TYR A 188 -5.36 9.53 24.47
C TYR A 188 -4.50 10.76 24.69
N GLY A 189 -5.12 11.84 25.18
CA GLY A 189 -4.46 13.09 25.53
C GLY A 189 -5.00 13.68 26.83
N LYS A 190 -4.55 14.89 27.14
CA LYS A 190 -4.98 15.62 28.35
C LYS A 190 -6.38 16.18 28.14
N GLU A 191 -7.06 16.47 29.25
CA GLU A 191 -8.33 17.22 29.29
C GLU A 191 -8.31 18.53 28.49
N THR A 192 -7.17 19.22 28.42
CA THR A 192 -7.02 20.48 27.70
C THR A 192 -6.75 20.32 26.21
N ASP A 193 -6.42 19.11 25.74
CA ASP A 193 -6.14 18.86 24.33
C ASP A 193 -7.44 18.90 23.50
N LYS A 194 -7.36 19.54 22.34
CA LYS A 194 -8.48 19.61 21.40
C LYS A 194 -8.58 18.32 20.59
N PRO A 195 -9.79 17.75 20.43
CA PRO A 195 -9.99 16.63 19.52
C PRO A 195 -9.63 17.02 18.08
N ILE A 196 -8.94 16.12 17.38
CA ILE A 196 -8.65 16.30 15.95
C ILE A 196 -9.59 15.39 15.17
N ASN A 197 -10.46 15.99 14.35
CA ASN A 197 -11.32 15.24 13.44
C ASN A 197 -10.58 14.99 12.12
N ILE A 198 -10.38 13.72 11.79
CA ILE A 198 -9.70 13.32 10.56
C ILE A 198 -10.76 12.98 9.53
N SER A 199 -10.95 13.89 8.56
CA SER A 199 -11.87 13.63 7.46
C SER A 199 -11.39 12.43 6.64
N THR A 200 -12.18 11.36 6.66
CA THR A 200 -11.98 10.15 5.84
C THR A 200 -12.59 10.29 4.45
N THR A 201 -13.39 11.35 4.23
CA THR A 201 -14.02 11.66 2.94
C THR A 201 -13.45 12.94 2.36
N GLY A 202 -13.28 12.97 1.03
CA GLY A 202 -12.76 14.15 0.35
C GLY A 202 -12.35 13.85 -1.08
N PHE A 203 -11.55 14.74 -1.65
CA PHE A 203 -11.01 14.58 -3.00
C PHE A 203 -10.30 13.24 -3.19
N VAL A 204 -9.38 12.90 -2.28
CA VAL A 204 -8.54 11.70 -2.39
C VAL A 204 -9.37 10.42 -2.32
N SER A 205 -10.40 10.36 -1.46
CA SER A 205 -11.24 9.16 -1.37
C SER A 205 -12.16 9.00 -2.58
N ARG A 206 -12.66 10.11 -3.16
CA ARG A 206 -13.41 10.09 -4.43
C ARG A 206 -12.53 9.65 -5.60
N PHE A 207 -11.32 10.20 -5.69
CA PHE A 207 -10.31 9.80 -6.66
C PHE A 207 -10.05 8.29 -6.55
N SER A 208 -9.73 7.82 -5.34
CA SER A 208 -9.35 6.44 -5.10
C SER A 208 -10.46 5.47 -5.47
N LYS A 209 -11.73 5.78 -5.17
CA LYS A 209 -12.90 4.93 -5.52
C LYS A 209 -12.96 4.60 -7.01
N VAL A 210 -12.87 5.62 -7.88
CA VAL A 210 -12.93 5.41 -9.34
C VAL A 210 -11.62 4.84 -9.88
N PHE A 211 -10.49 5.34 -9.37
CA PHE A 211 -9.17 4.85 -9.76
C PHE A 211 -9.04 3.33 -9.54
N ILE A 212 -9.35 2.82 -8.34
CA ILE A 212 -9.22 1.38 -8.07
C ILE A 212 -10.22 0.57 -8.89
N LEU A 213 -11.44 1.08 -9.06
CA LEU A 213 -12.47 0.39 -9.84
C LEU A 213 -12.02 0.21 -11.28
N CYS A 214 -11.56 1.28 -11.93
CA CYS A 214 -11.05 1.24 -13.29
C CYS A 214 -9.82 0.33 -13.39
N PHE A 215 -8.84 0.48 -12.49
CA PHE A 215 -7.59 -0.26 -12.57
C PHE A 215 -7.79 -1.77 -12.45
N PHE A 216 -8.53 -2.21 -11.42
CA PHE A 216 -8.78 -3.64 -11.21
C PHE A 216 -9.80 -4.21 -12.19
N ALA A 217 -10.85 -3.46 -12.57
CA ALA A 217 -11.82 -3.97 -13.55
C ALA A 217 -11.17 -4.18 -14.93
N VAL A 218 -10.38 -3.20 -15.41
CA VAL A 218 -9.66 -3.34 -16.68
C VAL A 218 -8.61 -4.44 -16.57
N GLY A 219 -7.82 -4.48 -15.49
CA GLY A 219 -6.82 -5.53 -15.29
C GLY A 219 -7.41 -6.95 -15.29
N CYS A 220 -8.51 -7.17 -14.55
CA CYS A 220 -9.19 -8.47 -14.52
C CYS A 220 -9.83 -8.82 -15.86
N LEU A 221 -10.51 -7.86 -16.51
CA LEU A 221 -11.13 -8.08 -17.81
C LEU A 221 -10.08 -8.48 -18.85
N MET A 222 -8.96 -7.76 -18.92
CA MET A 222 -7.88 -8.03 -19.87
C MET A 222 -7.13 -9.33 -19.53
N GLY A 223 -7.01 -9.70 -18.25
CA GLY A 223 -6.39 -10.96 -17.85
C GLY A 223 -7.22 -12.19 -18.23
N ILE A 224 -8.56 -12.07 -18.25
CA ILE A 224 -9.48 -13.16 -18.60
C ILE A 224 -9.79 -13.18 -20.11
N ALA A 225 -9.72 -12.02 -20.79
CA ALA A 225 -10.04 -11.85 -22.21
C ALA A 225 -9.42 -12.87 -23.18
N PRO A 226 -8.18 -13.35 -23.02
CA PRO A 226 -7.61 -14.34 -23.94
C PRO A 226 -8.42 -15.63 -24.07
N ILE A 227 -9.09 -16.08 -23.00
CA ILE A 227 -9.87 -17.34 -22.98
C ILE A 227 -11.07 -17.27 -23.94
N PRO A 228 -12.01 -16.32 -23.81
CA PRO A 228 -13.13 -16.22 -24.76
C PRO A 228 -12.66 -15.84 -26.18
N LEU A 229 -11.61 -15.03 -26.34
CA LEU A 229 -11.08 -14.68 -27.66
C LEU A 229 -10.54 -15.91 -28.40
N SER A 230 -9.86 -16.80 -27.68
CA SER A 230 -9.43 -18.11 -28.18
C SER A 230 -10.62 -18.97 -28.62
N ILE A 231 -11.66 -19.06 -27.78
CA ILE A 231 -12.85 -19.88 -28.07
C ILE A 231 -13.61 -19.35 -29.30
N LEU A 232 -13.64 -18.02 -29.48
CA LEU A 232 -14.30 -17.36 -30.60
C LEU A 232 -13.48 -17.38 -31.90
N GLY A 233 -12.25 -17.90 -31.88
CA GLY A 233 -11.38 -17.95 -33.06
C GLY A 233 -10.92 -16.57 -33.53
N VAL A 234 -10.81 -15.60 -32.63
CA VAL A 234 -10.27 -14.28 -32.97
C VAL A 234 -8.78 -14.42 -33.30
N GLU A 235 -8.34 -13.88 -34.45
CA GLU A 235 -6.94 -13.97 -34.87
C GLU A 235 -6.05 -13.00 -34.08
N SER A 236 -6.50 -11.75 -33.93
CA SER A 236 -5.80 -10.73 -33.15
C SER A 236 -6.77 -9.69 -32.60
N LEU A 237 -6.45 -9.13 -31.44
CA LEU A 237 -7.17 -8.01 -30.85
C LEU A 237 -6.19 -7.07 -30.15
N THR A 238 -6.27 -5.78 -30.44
CA THR A 238 -5.53 -4.75 -29.73
C THR A 238 -6.49 -3.74 -29.13
N ILE A 239 -6.29 -3.39 -27.86
CA ILE A 239 -7.07 -2.37 -27.16
C ILE A 239 -6.14 -1.19 -26.86
N GLY A 240 -6.48 -0.03 -27.42
CA GLY A 240 -5.70 1.20 -27.34
C GLY A 240 -4.99 1.52 -28.65
N PRO A 241 -4.38 2.71 -28.77
CA PRO A 241 -3.62 3.07 -29.96
C PRO A 241 -2.40 2.16 -30.08
N THR A 242 -2.14 1.60 -31.26
CA THR A 242 -1.00 0.72 -31.50
C THR A 242 0.32 1.47 -31.30
N ASN A 243 1.33 0.81 -30.70
CA ASN A 243 2.65 1.38 -30.44
C ASN A 243 2.62 2.69 -29.63
N SER A 244 1.69 2.79 -28.67
CA SER A 244 1.52 3.98 -27.83
C SER A 244 1.65 3.63 -26.36
N ILE A 245 2.00 4.62 -25.53
CA ILE A 245 1.92 4.51 -24.07
C ILE A 245 0.47 4.31 -23.55
N PHE A 246 -0.52 4.36 -24.46
CA PHE A 246 -1.92 4.07 -24.19
C PHE A 246 -2.38 2.71 -24.75
N THR A 247 -1.49 1.89 -25.31
CA THR A 247 -1.80 0.49 -25.62
C THR A 247 -2.04 -0.26 -24.32
N ILE A 248 -3.22 -0.87 -24.14
CA ILE A 248 -3.63 -1.52 -22.89
C ILE A 248 -3.43 -3.04 -22.94
N PHE A 249 -3.77 -3.63 -24.08
CA PHE A 249 -3.81 -5.08 -24.24
C PHE A 249 -3.61 -5.46 -25.71
N GLU A 250 -2.83 -6.51 -25.93
CA GLU A 250 -2.61 -7.12 -27.23
C GLU A 250 -2.79 -8.63 -27.10
N TYR A 251 -3.55 -9.21 -28.03
CA TYR A 251 -3.80 -10.64 -28.12
C TYR A 251 -3.54 -11.10 -29.55
N HIS A 252 -2.94 -12.28 -29.68
CA HIS A 252 -2.73 -12.96 -30.95
C HIS A 252 -2.89 -14.47 -30.77
N SER A 253 -3.56 -15.11 -31.74
CA SER A 253 -3.65 -16.56 -31.81
C SER A 253 -2.31 -17.17 -32.24
N ILE A 254 -1.90 -18.28 -31.62
CA ILE A 254 -0.67 -19.01 -31.95
C ILE A 254 -1.00 -20.50 -32.10
N GLY A 255 -1.31 -20.94 -33.31
CA GLY A 255 -1.69 -22.34 -33.57
C GLY A 255 -2.91 -22.73 -32.74
N GLU A 256 -2.76 -23.71 -31.85
CA GLU A 256 -3.82 -24.12 -30.90
C GLU A 256 -3.82 -23.33 -29.57
N GLY A 257 -2.86 -22.43 -29.37
CA GLY A 257 -2.74 -21.60 -28.17
C GLY A 257 -2.96 -20.11 -28.44
N PHE A 258 -2.68 -19.29 -27.43
CA PHE A 258 -2.74 -17.83 -27.54
C PHE A 258 -1.55 -17.18 -26.87
N GLY A 259 -1.13 -16.03 -27.41
CA GLY A 259 -0.23 -15.08 -26.76
C GLY A 259 -0.98 -13.81 -26.40
N PHE A 260 -0.67 -13.22 -25.26
CA PHE A 260 -1.19 -11.91 -24.91
C PHE A 260 -0.16 -11.09 -24.14
N HIS A 261 -0.23 -9.77 -24.32
CA HIS A 261 0.56 -8.78 -23.59
C HIS A 261 -0.39 -7.81 -22.90
N LEU A 262 -0.16 -7.63 -21.60
CA LEU A 262 -0.83 -6.61 -20.79
C LEU A 262 0.14 -5.46 -20.56
N TYR A 263 -0.35 -4.22 -20.61
CA TYR A 263 0.44 -3.02 -20.35
C TYR A 263 -0.04 -2.32 -19.07
N PRO A 264 0.43 -2.73 -17.87
CA PRO A 264 -0.06 -2.20 -16.59
C PRO A 264 0.09 -0.69 -16.43
N LEU A 265 1.13 -0.09 -17.03
CA LEU A 265 1.35 1.36 -16.99
C LEU A 265 0.27 2.14 -17.76
N SER A 266 -0.17 1.62 -18.90
CA SER A 266 -1.26 2.23 -19.67
C SER A 266 -2.57 2.15 -18.90
N ILE A 267 -2.85 1.00 -18.27
CA ILE A 267 -4.02 0.81 -17.40
C ILE A 267 -3.96 1.78 -16.21
N LEU A 268 -2.78 1.94 -15.59
CA LEU A 268 -2.55 2.89 -14.52
C LEU A 268 -2.86 4.32 -14.98
N ALA A 269 -2.29 4.75 -16.11
CA ALA A 269 -2.46 6.11 -16.64
C ALA A 269 -3.92 6.44 -16.92
N VAL A 270 -4.64 5.56 -17.62
CA VAL A 270 -6.08 5.74 -17.91
C VAL A 270 -6.88 5.79 -16.61
N SER A 271 -6.59 4.90 -15.67
CA SER A 271 -7.31 4.85 -14.38
C SER A 271 -7.07 6.10 -13.53
N VAL A 272 -5.85 6.65 -13.54
CA VAL A 272 -5.52 7.91 -12.85
C VAL A 272 -6.29 9.07 -13.47
N ILE A 273 -6.32 9.18 -14.80
CA ILE A 273 -7.06 10.23 -15.50
C ILE A 273 -8.55 10.17 -15.13
N LEU A 274 -9.17 8.99 -15.22
CA LEU A 274 -10.58 8.81 -14.88
C LEU A 274 -10.87 9.13 -13.40
N GLY A 275 -10.00 8.67 -12.50
CA GLY A 275 -10.09 8.99 -11.08
C GLY A 275 -10.02 10.50 -10.81
N LEU A 276 -9.09 11.20 -11.46
CA LEU A 276 -8.92 12.65 -11.30
C LEU A 276 -10.13 13.41 -11.83
N VAL A 277 -10.58 13.10 -13.06
CA VAL A 277 -11.75 13.72 -13.68
C VAL A 277 -12.97 13.56 -12.78
N TYR A 278 -13.23 12.35 -12.27
CA TYR A 278 -14.33 12.11 -11.36
C TYR A 278 -14.22 12.92 -10.06
N ALA A 279 -13.04 12.92 -9.44
CA ALA A 279 -12.82 13.64 -8.19
C ALA A 279 -13.00 15.15 -8.34
N ILE A 280 -12.56 15.73 -9.46
CA ILE A 280 -12.74 17.14 -9.80
C ILE A 280 -14.22 17.46 -9.99
N ILE A 281 -14.93 16.69 -10.82
CA ILE A 281 -16.36 16.91 -11.12
C ILE A 281 -17.24 16.82 -9.87
N LYS A 282 -16.92 15.87 -8.97
CA LYS A 282 -17.69 15.64 -7.74
C LYS A 282 -17.22 16.44 -6.54
N SER A 283 -16.18 17.26 -6.67
CA SER A 283 -15.76 18.14 -5.58
C SER A 283 -16.67 19.36 -5.51
N PRO A 284 -17.15 19.76 -4.30
CA PRO A 284 -17.97 20.95 -4.16
C PRO A 284 -17.24 22.15 -4.76
N LYS A 285 -17.90 22.91 -5.64
CA LYS A 285 -17.37 24.20 -6.07
C LYS A 285 -17.32 25.08 -4.83
N THR A 286 -16.14 25.59 -4.48
CA THR A 286 -15.99 26.64 -3.47
C THR A 286 -16.93 27.78 -3.85
N LYS A 287 -17.97 28.02 -3.04
CA LYS A 287 -18.73 29.26 -3.15
C LYS A 287 -17.74 30.37 -2.81
N ASN A 288 -17.33 31.15 -3.81
CA ASN A 288 -16.69 32.44 -3.57
C ASN A 288 -17.69 33.27 -2.77
N VAL A 289 -17.46 33.40 -1.47
CA VAL A 289 -18.08 34.44 -0.68
C VAL A 289 -17.45 35.73 -1.18
N ARG A 290 -18.14 36.43 -2.09
CA ARG A 290 -17.90 37.86 -2.26
C ARG A 290 -18.23 38.49 -0.92
N ALA A 291 -17.24 39.17 -0.35
CA ALA A 291 -17.47 40.16 0.68
C ALA A 291 -18.14 41.34 -0.03
N ASP A 292 -19.44 41.48 0.18
CA ASP A 292 -20.18 42.71 -0.03
C ASP A 292 -20.43 43.34 1.35
#